data_AF-A0A9W6PMC4-F1
#
_entry.id   AF-A0A9W6PMC4-F1
#
_cell.length_a   1.000
_cell.length_b   1.000
_cell.length_c   1.000
_cell.angle_alpha   90.00
_cell.angle_beta   90.00
_cell.angle_gamma   90.00
#
_symmetry.space_group_name_H-M   'P 1'
#
loop_
_entity.id
_entity.type
_entity.pdbx_description
1 polymer ?
#
loop_
_entity_poly.entity_id
_entity_poly.type
_entity_poly.pdbx_seq_one_letter_code
_entity_poly.pdbx_strand_id
1 'polypeptide(L)'
;MTDQDAELTTRLDAFGALLAEAERRGTGRGGHDGQDEQDSQDDQDDRDDRDGRDGQDAYERVEAARLALGAALGADRAATARLAGRVLGLLVRERPWNAQLIGPLVGAIGHRATLEGLTALMHQGSWQQRGNAAAAAYHLPFHRDPAPLAVLAAEHRSAPLPRERLPERYLEALRLAHRPAEPYADLWPRFWLAAAECFTACPDGEVRDLLALAFPLEHPDHLPEAAPVLAEARRIARRTAAREPGAAGHRRLLAGSTGYGAALQGRPGADRAA
;
A
#
# COMPACT_ATOMS: atom_id res chain seq x y z
N MET A 1 -14.80 -0.34 -27.91
CA MET A 1 -15.07 0.19 -26.56
C MET A 1 -16.50 -0.21 -26.24
N THR A 2 -16.70 -1.05 -25.23
CA THR A 2 -18.04 -1.49 -24.82
C THR A 2 -18.72 -0.41 -23.96
N ASP A 3 -20.04 -0.48 -23.79
CA ASP A 3 -20.76 0.41 -22.85
C ASP A 3 -20.20 0.31 -21.43
N GLN A 4 -19.75 -0.89 -21.03
CA GLN A 4 -19.07 -1.15 -19.76
C GLN A 4 -17.69 -0.46 -19.68
N ASP A 5 -16.92 -0.40 -20.77
CA ASP A 5 -15.66 0.35 -20.81
C ASP A 5 -15.89 1.85 -20.61
N ALA A 6 -16.97 2.38 -21.20
CA ALA A 6 -17.33 3.80 -21.09
C ALA A 6 -17.80 4.15 -19.68
N GLU A 7 -18.61 3.28 -19.06
CA GLU A 7 -19.05 3.45 -17.68
C GLU A 7 -17.86 3.40 -16.70
N LEU A 8 -16.99 2.40 -16.83
CA LEU A 8 -15.83 2.26 -15.95
C LEU A 8 -14.84 3.41 -16.16
N THR A 9 -14.65 3.86 -17.39
CA THR A 9 -13.89 5.08 -17.72
C THR A 9 -14.45 6.30 -16.99
N THR A 10 -15.75 6.51 -17.06
CA THR A 10 -16.43 7.65 -16.39
C THR A 10 -16.20 7.60 -14.88
N ARG A 11 -16.30 6.41 -14.27
CA ARG A 11 -16.03 6.22 -12.84
C ARG A 11 -14.57 6.50 -12.46
N LEU A 12 -13.61 6.06 -13.28
CA LEU A 12 -12.18 6.34 -13.09
C LEU A 12 -11.89 7.85 -13.18
N ASP A 13 -12.50 8.55 -14.13
CA ASP A 13 -12.33 9.99 -14.30
C ASP A 13 -12.95 10.79 -13.14
N ALA A 14 -14.16 10.41 -12.72
CA ALA A 14 -14.81 11.00 -11.55
C ALA A 14 -13.97 10.83 -10.28
N PHE A 15 -13.41 9.63 -10.08
CA PHE A 15 -12.53 9.36 -8.95
C PHE A 15 -11.22 10.15 -9.02
N GLY A 16 -10.60 10.23 -10.19
CA GLY A 16 -9.38 11.02 -10.39
C GLY A 16 -9.58 12.51 -10.16
N ALA A 17 -10.73 13.05 -10.53
CA ALA A 17 -11.11 14.44 -10.26
C ALA A 17 -11.30 14.68 -8.75
N LEU A 18 -11.95 13.73 -8.07
CA LEU A 18 -12.20 13.78 -6.63
C LEU A 18 -10.90 13.69 -5.81
N LEU A 19 -9.94 12.86 -6.22
CA LEU A 19 -8.59 12.84 -5.62
C LEU A 19 -7.88 14.18 -5.81
N ALA A 20 -7.94 14.76 -7.01
CA ALA A 20 -7.33 16.06 -7.29
C ALA A 20 -7.96 17.19 -6.46
N GLU A 21 -9.25 17.11 -6.17
CA GLU A 21 -9.96 18.04 -5.30
C GLU A 21 -9.53 17.89 -3.84
N ALA A 22 -9.41 16.66 -3.34
CA ALA A 22 -8.92 16.39 -1.99
C ALA A 22 -7.47 16.87 -1.81
N GLU A 23 -6.60 16.66 -2.82
CA GLU A 23 -5.23 17.17 -2.85
C GLU A 23 -5.19 18.71 -2.73
N ARG A 24 -6.07 19.42 -3.45
CA ARG A 24 -6.15 20.89 -3.40
C ARG A 24 -6.66 21.44 -2.07
N ARG A 25 -7.54 20.71 -1.38
CA ARG A 25 -8.13 21.15 -0.10
C ARG A 25 -7.23 20.92 1.12
N GLY A 26 -6.04 20.35 0.97
CA GLY A 26 -5.09 20.21 2.07
C GLY A 26 -5.44 19.15 3.11
N THR A 27 -6.56 18.41 2.96
CA THR A 27 -6.92 17.26 3.82
C THR A 27 -5.91 16.10 3.73
N GLY A 28 -4.89 16.26 2.89
CA GLY A 28 -3.74 15.38 2.71
C GLY A 28 -2.62 15.50 3.76
N ARG A 29 -2.44 16.65 4.44
CA ARG A 29 -1.35 16.85 5.40
C ARG A 29 -1.90 17.00 6.82
N GLY A 30 -1.77 15.94 7.63
CA GLY A 30 -1.73 16.08 9.08
C GLY A 30 -0.38 16.67 9.49
N GLY A 31 -0.11 17.91 9.08
CA GLY A 31 1.05 18.69 9.50
C GLY A 31 0.62 19.54 10.69
N HIS A 32 0.90 19.06 11.89
CA HIS A 32 0.79 19.83 13.12
C HIS A 32 2.03 20.75 13.20
N ASP A 33 2.07 21.78 12.34
CA ASP A 33 3.02 22.88 12.48
C ASP A 33 2.45 23.86 13.50
N GLY A 34 2.64 23.54 14.77
CA GLY A 34 2.42 24.48 15.86
C GLY A 34 3.54 25.52 15.87
N GLN A 35 3.29 26.70 15.32
CA GLN A 35 4.00 27.92 15.67
C GLN A 35 3.03 29.12 15.75
N ASP A 36 2.81 29.54 17.00
CA ASP A 36 2.70 30.92 17.47
C ASP A 36 1.77 31.90 16.73
N GLU A 37 0.48 31.86 17.06
CA GLU A 37 -0.34 33.08 17.15
C GLU A 37 -1.19 33.02 18.44
N GLN A 38 -0.63 33.57 19.52
CA GLN A 38 -1.42 34.06 20.64
C GLN A 38 -2.17 35.30 20.15
N ASP A 39 -3.43 35.16 19.79
CA ASP A 39 -4.44 36.22 19.97
C ASP A 39 -5.85 35.68 19.73
N SER A 40 -6.73 35.91 20.71
CA SER A 40 -8.19 35.72 20.68
C SER A 40 -8.74 34.30 20.90
N GLN A 41 -8.89 33.91 22.18
CA GLN A 41 -9.43 32.61 22.64
C GLN A 41 -10.95 32.42 22.48
N ASP A 42 -11.72 33.45 22.11
CA ASP A 42 -13.20 33.36 22.11
C ASP A 42 -13.83 33.10 20.72
N ASP A 43 -13.03 33.09 19.64
CA ASP A 43 -13.49 32.80 18.25
C ASP A 43 -12.89 31.49 17.66
N GLN A 44 -12.08 30.76 18.43
CA GLN A 44 -11.37 29.56 17.98
C GLN A 44 -12.21 28.27 18.05
N ASP A 45 -13.11 28.14 19.03
CA ASP A 45 -13.91 26.92 19.22
C ASP A 45 -14.90 26.63 18.07
N ASP A 46 -15.40 27.65 17.37
CA ASP A 46 -16.35 27.47 16.25
C ASP A 46 -15.67 27.19 14.89
N ARG A 47 -14.38 27.48 14.75
CA ARG A 47 -13.62 27.26 13.50
C ARG A 47 -13.01 25.86 13.45
N ASP A 48 -12.45 25.39 14.56
CA ASP A 48 -11.90 24.03 14.68
C ASP A 48 -12.98 22.95 14.42
N ASP A 49 -14.23 23.23 14.81
CA ASP A 49 -15.38 22.34 14.65
C ASP A 49 -15.90 22.26 13.20
N ARG A 50 -15.71 23.31 12.38
CA ARG A 50 -16.11 23.31 10.96
C ARG A 50 -15.02 22.71 10.08
N ASP A 51 -13.77 23.06 10.32
CA ASP A 51 -12.64 22.53 9.56
C ASP A 51 -12.46 21.01 9.79
N GLY A 52 -12.77 20.52 11.00
CA GLY A 52 -12.82 19.09 11.30
C GLY A 52 -13.94 18.33 10.58
N ARG A 53 -15.13 18.94 10.45
CA ARG A 53 -16.28 18.33 9.74
C ARG A 53 -16.09 18.31 8.23
N ASP A 54 -15.56 19.40 7.66
CA ASP A 54 -15.28 19.48 6.22
C ASP A 54 -14.20 18.50 5.78
N GLY A 55 -13.20 18.24 6.63
CA GLY A 55 -12.18 17.23 6.43
C GLY A 55 -12.72 15.79 6.48
N GLN A 56 -13.59 15.50 7.45
CA GLN A 56 -14.25 14.20 7.59
C GLN A 56 -15.18 13.90 6.42
N ASP A 57 -16.01 14.86 6.01
CA ASP A 57 -16.92 14.71 4.87
C ASP A 57 -16.16 14.49 3.55
N ALA A 58 -15.03 15.19 3.37
CA ALA A 58 -14.16 14.96 2.22
C ALA A 58 -13.56 13.54 2.22
N TYR A 59 -13.10 13.05 3.37
CA TYR A 59 -12.57 11.70 3.52
C TYR A 59 -13.64 10.64 3.21
N GLU A 60 -14.85 10.78 3.77
CA GLU A 60 -15.94 9.84 3.58
C GLU A 60 -16.38 9.75 2.11
N ARG A 61 -16.40 10.88 1.39
CA ARG A 61 -16.67 10.88 -0.06
C ARG A 61 -15.60 10.16 -0.86
N VAL A 62 -14.31 10.35 -0.52
CA VAL A 62 -13.21 9.62 -1.17
C VAL A 62 -13.32 8.13 -0.90
N GLU A 63 -13.59 7.73 0.35
CA GLU A 63 -13.71 6.33 0.73
C GLU A 63 -14.91 5.65 0.07
N ALA A 64 -16.08 6.31 0.04
CA ALA A 64 -17.26 5.78 -0.64
C ALA A 64 -17.01 5.60 -2.15
N ALA A 65 -16.36 6.57 -2.79
CA ALA A 65 -16.01 6.48 -4.21
C ALA A 65 -14.98 5.37 -4.48
N ARG A 66 -13.98 5.21 -3.59
CA ARG A 66 -12.97 4.13 -3.65
C ARG A 66 -13.63 2.76 -3.57
N LEU A 67 -14.54 2.55 -2.61
CA LEU A 67 -15.27 1.28 -2.43
C LEU A 67 -16.13 0.96 -3.66
N ALA A 68 -16.87 1.95 -4.15
CA ALA A 68 -17.71 1.79 -5.34
C ALA A 68 -16.89 1.48 -6.60
N LEU A 69 -15.73 2.13 -6.77
CA LEU A 69 -14.81 1.87 -7.87
C LEU A 69 -14.18 0.48 -7.76
N GLY A 70 -13.68 0.09 -6.59
CA GLY A 70 -13.11 -1.24 -6.34
C GLY A 70 -14.11 -2.36 -6.65
N ALA A 71 -15.37 -2.20 -6.24
CA ALA A 71 -16.45 -3.13 -6.57
C ALA A 71 -16.72 -3.21 -8.07
N ALA A 72 -16.74 -2.07 -8.77
CA ALA A 72 -16.95 -2.02 -10.22
C ALA A 72 -15.80 -2.69 -10.99
N LEU A 73 -14.56 -2.43 -10.60
CA LEU A 73 -13.37 -3.07 -11.16
C LEU A 73 -13.41 -4.59 -10.95
N GLY A 74 -13.84 -5.03 -9.76
CA GLY A 74 -13.97 -6.45 -9.44
C GLY A 74 -15.06 -7.17 -10.25
N ALA A 75 -16.14 -6.47 -10.61
CA ALA A 75 -17.27 -7.02 -11.36
C ALA A 75 -16.95 -7.26 -12.84
N ASP A 76 -16.10 -6.44 -13.46
CA ASP A 76 -15.66 -6.60 -14.85
C ASP A 76 -14.13 -6.66 -14.96
N ARG A 77 -13.59 -7.87 -14.84
CA ARG A 77 -12.15 -8.14 -14.98
C ARG A 77 -11.62 -7.82 -16.37
N ALA A 78 -12.43 -7.99 -17.42
CA ALA A 78 -11.98 -7.78 -18.79
C ALA A 78 -11.84 -6.29 -19.10
N ALA A 79 -12.81 -5.47 -18.68
CA ALA A 79 -12.70 -4.01 -18.76
C ALA A 79 -11.57 -3.48 -17.88
N THR A 80 -11.44 -4.01 -16.65
CA THR A 80 -10.33 -3.65 -15.75
C THR A 80 -8.97 -3.96 -16.37
N ALA A 81 -8.81 -5.10 -17.04
CA ALA A 81 -7.57 -5.45 -17.73
C ALA A 81 -7.24 -4.46 -18.87
N ARG A 82 -8.23 -4.06 -19.66
CA ARG A 82 -8.06 -3.04 -20.72
C ARG A 82 -7.67 -1.68 -20.15
N LEU A 83 -8.17 -1.33 -18.97
CA LEU A 83 -7.96 -0.05 -18.30
C LEU A 83 -6.84 -0.07 -17.25
N ALA A 84 -6.08 -1.16 -17.16
CA ALA A 84 -5.14 -1.43 -16.07
C ALA A 84 -4.12 -0.29 -15.84
N GLY A 85 -3.60 0.32 -16.92
CA GLY A 85 -2.68 1.47 -16.79
C GLY A 85 -3.31 2.68 -16.11
N ARG A 86 -4.60 2.96 -16.36
CA ARG A 86 -5.34 4.05 -15.69
C ARG A 86 -5.63 3.71 -14.24
N VAL A 87 -6.02 2.47 -13.95
CA VAL A 87 -6.24 1.99 -12.59
C VAL A 87 -4.96 2.08 -11.77
N LEU A 88 -3.83 1.64 -12.33
CA LEU A 88 -2.52 1.72 -11.70
C LEU A 88 -2.11 3.19 -11.45
N GLY A 89 -2.37 4.08 -12.40
CA GLY A 89 -2.11 5.51 -12.27
C GLY A 89 -2.90 6.17 -11.13
N LEU A 90 -4.17 5.77 -10.92
CA LEU A 90 -4.98 6.25 -9.79
C LEU A 90 -4.51 5.66 -8.46
N LEU A 91 -4.19 4.38 -8.45
CA LEU A 91 -3.72 3.67 -7.26
C LEU A 91 -2.48 4.33 -6.63
N VAL A 92 -1.55 4.86 -7.44
CA VAL A 92 -0.35 5.54 -6.92
C VAL A 92 -0.53 7.04 -6.66
N ARG A 93 -1.65 7.63 -7.05
CA ARG A 93 -2.01 9.01 -6.65
C ARG A 93 -2.68 9.02 -5.27
N GLU A 94 -3.33 7.92 -4.93
CA GLU A 94 -4.03 7.76 -3.67
C GLU A 94 -3.10 7.36 -2.51
N ARG A 95 -3.55 7.56 -1.26
CA ARG A 95 -2.82 7.22 -0.02
C ARG A 95 -2.39 5.74 0.05
N PRO A 96 -1.33 5.40 0.80
CA PRO A 96 -0.57 4.14 0.67
C PRO A 96 -1.29 2.79 0.93
N TRP A 97 -2.57 2.74 1.29
CA TRP A 97 -3.24 1.54 1.84
C TRP A 97 -4.42 1.02 0.99
N ASN A 98 -4.26 0.91 -0.33
CA ASN A 98 -5.38 0.69 -1.27
C ASN A 98 -5.60 -0.77 -1.67
N ALA A 99 -5.90 -1.62 -0.70
CA ALA A 99 -6.35 -3.00 -0.97
C ALA A 99 -7.54 -3.05 -1.97
N GLN A 100 -8.40 -2.02 -1.94
CA GLN A 100 -9.63 -1.91 -2.74
C GLN A 100 -9.40 -1.74 -4.25
N LEU A 101 -8.27 -1.16 -4.67
CA LEU A 101 -7.94 -0.99 -6.09
C LEU A 101 -6.94 -2.05 -6.57
N ILE A 102 -5.98 -2.42 -5.72
CA ILE A 102 -4.96 -3.40 -6.09
C ILE A 102 -5.53 -4.81 -6.24
N GLY A 103 -6.48 -5.22 -5.39
CA GLY A 103 -7.11 -6.53 -5.46
C GLY A 103 -7.79 -6.78 -6.81
N PRO A 104 -8.71 -5.89 -7.26
CA PRO A 104 -9.31 -5.97 -8.58
C PRO A 104 -8.30 -5.93 -9.73
N LEU A 105 -7.29 -5.05 -9.65
CA LEU A 105 -6.25 -4.95 -10.66
C LEU A 105 -5.47 -6.27 -10.81
N VAL A 106 -5.00 -6.82 -9.68
CA VAL A 106 -4.35 -8.13 -9.63
C VAL A 106 -5.26 -9.24 -10.15
N GLY A 107 -6.56 -9.21 -9.81
CA GLY A 107 -7.54 -10.16 -10.32
C GLY A 107 -7.76 -10.08 -11.84
N ALA A 108 -7.47 -8.92 -12.45
CA ALA A 108 -7.67 -8.66 -13.88
C ALA A 108 -6.41 -8.91 -14.72
N ILE A 109 -5.24 -8.43 -14.29
CA ILE A 109 -3.97 -8.53 -15.06
C ILE A 109 -2.94 -9.48 -14.45
N GLY A 110 -3.22 -10.01 -13.25
CA GLY A 110 -2.30 -10.88 -12.53
C GLY A 110 -1.22 -10.12 -11.77
N HIS A 111 -0.67 -10.78 -10.74
CA HIS A 111 0.33 -10.19 -9.86
C HIS A 111 1.63 -9.77 -10.57
N ARG A 112 2.08 -10.56 -11.56
CA ARG A 112 3.29 -10.27 -12.34
C ARG A 112 3.20 -8.90 -13.02
N ALA A 113 2.17 -8.71 -13.84
CA ALA A 113 1.96 -7.47 -14.58
C ALA A 113 1.74 -6.28 -13.62
N THR A 114 1.08 -6.52 -12.48
CA THR A 114 0.95 -5.48 -11.43
C THR A 114 2.30 -5.09 -10.85
N LEU A 115 3.16 -6.05 -10.47
CA LEU A 115 4.49 -5.77 -9.90
C LEU A 115 5.43 -5.12 -10.92
N GLU A 116 5.36 -5.50 -12.20
CA GLU A 116 6.07 -4.84 -13.29
C GLU A 116 5.64 -3.37 -13.42
N GLY A 117 4.34 -3.12 -13.37
CA GLY A 117 3.79 -1.76 -13.39
C GLY A 117 4.25 -0.91 -12.20
N LEU A 118 4.22 -1.47 -10.98
CA LEU A 118 4.72 -0.78 -9.79
C LEU A 118 6.23 -0.52 -9.86
N THR A 119 7.01 -1.48 -10.35
CA THR A 119 8.46 -1.30 -10.60
C THR A 119 8.70 -0.17 -11.61
N ALA A 120 7.93 -0.10 -12.70
CA ALA A 120 8.06 0.98 -13.68
C ALA A 120 7.78 2.36 -13.06
N LEU A 121 6.79 2.45 -12.17
CA LEU A 121 6.46 3.68 -11.45
C LEU A 121 7.54 4.11 -10.46
N MET A 122 8.31 3.18 -9.90
CA MET A 122 9.49 3.53 -9.09
C MET A 122 10.52 4.36 -9.88
N HIS A 123 10.66 4.10 -11.18
CA HIS A 123 11.61 4.82 -12.01
C HIS A 123 11.05 6.14 -12.57
N GLN A 124 9.74 6.21 -12.84
CA GLN A 124 9.14 7.28 -13.64
C GLN A 124 8.25 8.24 -12.85
N GLY A 125 7.73 7.83 -11.69
CA GLY A 125 6.79 8.61 -10.89
C GLY A 125 7.43 9.76 -10.12
N SER A 126 6.60 10.67 -9.61
CA SER A 126 6.97 11.63 -8.56
C SER A 126 7.36 10.89 -7.27
N TRP A 127 8.05 11.56 -6.33
CA TRP A 127 8.42 10.93 -5.05
C TRP A 127 7.22 10.33 -4.32
N GLN A 128 6.11 11.05 -4.26
CA GLN A 128 4.88 10.55 -3.64
C GLN A 128 4.37 9.29 -4.35
N GLN A 129 4.34 9.28 -5.68
CA GLN A 129 3.91 8.12 -6.46
C GLN A 129 4.82 6.90 -6.24
N ARG A 130 6.13 7.11 -6.08
CA ARG A 130 7.09 6.04 -5.74
C ARG A 130 6.82 5.47 -4.35
N GLY A 131 6.60 6.33 -3.35
CA GLY A 131 6.21 5.91 -2.00
C GLY A 131 4.90 5.12 -1.99
N ASN A 132 3.89 5.60 -2.73
CA ASN A 132 2.61 4.92 -2.87
C ASN A 132 2.73 3.59 -3.63
N ALA A 133 3.58 3.51 -4.66
CA ALA A 133 3.88 2.26 -5.34
C ALA A 133 4.55 1.23 -4.40
N ALA A 134 5.45 1.70 -3.53
CA ALA A 134 6.10 0.90 -2.49
C ALA A 134 5.08 0.28 -1.53
N ALA A 135 4.18 1.12 -1.04
CA ALA A 135 3.13 0.71 -0.13
C ALA A 135 2.12 -0.22 -0.82
N ALA A 136 1.75 0.06 -2.08
CA ALA A 136 0.85 -0.81 -2.83
C ALA A 136 1.40 -2.22 -3.01
N ALA A 137 2.71 -2.36 -3.27
CA ALA A 137 3.34 -3.67 -3.38
C ALA A 137 3.14 -4.53 -2.11
N TYR A 138 2.78 -3.95 -0.95
CA TYR A 138 2.50 -4.67 0.30
C TYR A 138 1.42 -5.73 0.12
N HIS A 139 0.51 -5.51 -0.83
CA HIS A 139 -0.61 -6.41 -1.12
C HIS A 139 -0.25 -7.51 -2.13
N LEU A 140 0.97 -7.51 -2.67
CA LEU A 140 1.43 -8.49 -3.65
C LEU A 140 2.19 -9.71 -3.11
N PRO A 141 2.67 -9.87 -1.87
CA PRO A 141 3.45 -11.07 -1.51
C PRO A 141 2.59 -12.34 -1.37
N PHE A 142 1.27 -12.22 -1.27
CA PHE A 142 0.34 -13.34 -1.14
C PHE A 142 -0.89 -13.11 -2.03
N HIS A 143 -1.40 -14.17 -2.67
CA HIS A 143 -2.76 -14.11 -3.16
C HIS A 143 -3.70 -14.52 -2.03
N ARG A 144 -4.72 -13.71 -1.77
CA ARG A 144 -5.82 -14.07 -0.86
C ARG A 144 -6.85 -14.84 -1.67
N ASP A 145 -6.83 -16.16 -1.57
CA ASP A 145 -7.94 -16.97 -2.07
C ASP A 145 -9.20 -16.58 -1.27
N PRO A 146 -10.27 -16.06 -1.89
CA PRO A 146 -11.49 -15.75 -1.17
C PRO A 146 -12.25 -17.01 -0.76
N ALA A 147 -11.97 -18.18 -1.34
CA ALA A 147 -12.73 -19.40 -1.10
C ALA A 147 -12.75 -19.83 0.37
N PRO A 148 -11.63 -19.86 1.13
CA PRO A 148 -11.66 -20.18 2.56
C PRO A 148 -12.54 -19.25 3.39
N LEU A 149 -12.57 -17.94 3.06
CA LEU A 149 -13.42 -16.97 3.75
C LEU A 149 -14.88 -17.05 3.31
N ALA A 150 -15.13 -17.34 2.03
CA ALA A 150 -16.47 -17.58 1.52
C ALA A 150 -17.09 -18.85 2.11
N VAL A 151 -16.29 -19.90 2.30
CA VAL A 151 -16.66 -21.13 3.02
C VAL A 151 -16.99 -20.82 4.47
N LEU A 152 -16.11 -20.11 5.20
CA LEU A 152 -16.38 -19.70 6.58
C LEU A 152 -17.67 -18.85 6.70
N ALA A 153 -17.89 -17.93 5.76
CA ALA A 153 -19.09 -17.12 5.73
C ALA A 153 -20.35 -17.95 5.43
N ALA A 154 -20.26 -18.96 4.56
CA ALA A 154 -21.35 -19.89 4.29
C ALA A 154 -21.64 -20.78 5.50
N GLU A 155 -20.61 -21.34 6.14
CA GLU A 155 -20.72 -22.12 7.38
C GLU A 155 -21.43 -21.32 8.47
N HIS A 156 -20.98 -20.09 8.72
CA HIS A 156 -21.55 -19.22 9.76
C HIS A 156 -23.01 -18.84 9.47
N ARG A 157 -23.39 -18.65 8.20
CA ARG A 157 -24.79 -18.40 7.80
C ARG A 157 -25.67 -19.64 8.01
N SER A 158 -25.15 -20.83 7.76
CA SER A 158 -25.90 -22.09 7.90
C SER A 158 -26.01 -22.57 9.36
N ALA A 159 -24.97 -22.34 10.16
CA ALA A 159 -24.94 -22.63 11.58
C ALA A 159 -24.02 -21.62 12.29
N PRO A 160 -24.56 -20.63 13.02
CA PRO A 160 -23.75 -19.61 13.67
C PRO A 160 -22.71 -20.23 14.61
N LEU A 161 -21.44 -19.97 14.30
CA LEU A 161 -20.33 -20.35 15.17
C LEU A 161 -20.42 -19.59 16.51
N PRO A 162 -20.10 -20.24 17.65
CA PRO A 162 -19.97 -19.56 18.94
C PRO A 162 -18.98 -18.39 18.84
N ARG A 163 -19.27 -17.27 19.52
CA ARG A 163 -18.45 -16.05 19.47
C ARG A 163 -16.99 -16.30 19.88
N GLU A 164 -16.76 -17.26 20.76
CA GLU A 164 -15.44 -17.61 21.27
C GLU A 164 -14.59 -18.34 20.22
N ARG A 165 -15.22 -19.02 19.25
CA ARG A 165 -14.54 -19.80 18.19
C ARG A 165 -14.36 -19.05 16.88
N LEU A 166 -15.10 -17.96 16.68
CA LEU A 166 -15.04 -17.17 15.45
C LEU A 166 -13.65 -16.55 15.19
N PRO A 167 -12.92 -15.98 16.17
CA PRO A 167 -11.59 -15.42 15.93
C PRO A 167 -10.58 -16.47 15.47
N GLU A 168 -10.58 -17.65 16.10
CA GLU A 168 -9.69 -18.75 15.73
C GLU A 168 -9.97 -19.27 14.32
N ARG A 169 -11.24 -19.53 14.00
CA ARG A 169 -11.66 -19.97 12.66
C ARG A 169 -11.41 -18.91 11.58
N TYR A 170 -11.57 -17.64 11.91
CA TYR A 170 -11.24 -16.54 11.02
C TYR A 170 -9.74 -16.45 10.75
N LEU A 171 -8.90 -16.60 11.78
CA LEU A 171 -7.44 -16.65 11.62
C LEU A 171 -6.99 -17.89 10.82
N GLU A 172 -7.63 -19.04 11.03
CA GLU A 172 -7.40 -20.24 10.24
C GLU A 172 -7.76 -20.02 8.76
N ALA A 173 -8.95 -19.49 8.48
CA ALA A 173 -9.39 -19.14 7.13
C ALA A 173 -8.46 -18.11 6.48
N LEU A 174 -7.96 -17.13 7.23
CA LEU A 174 -6.94 -16.18 6.76
C LEU A 174 -5.63 -16.89 6.40
N ARG A 175 -5.14 -17.81 7.24
CA ARG A 175 -3.91 -18.58 6.94
C ARG A 175 -4.09 -19.43 5.68
N LEU A 176 -5.23 -20.10 5.52
CA LEU A 176 -5.54 -20.91 4.34
C LEU A 176 -5.75 -20.05 3.08
N ALA A 177 -6.27 -18.84 3.25
CA ALA A 177 -6.44 -17.88 2.17
C ALA A 177 -5.11 -17.30 1.70
N HIS A 178 -4.11 -17.14 2.58
CA HIS A 178 -2.79 -16.64 2.23
C HIS A 178 -1.95 -17.75 1.59
N ARG A 179 -1.91 -17.77 0.26
CA ARG A 179 -1.02 -18.67 -0.48
C ARG A 179 0.18 -17.89 -1.04
N PRO A 180 1.40 -18.46 -0.98
CA PRO A 180 2.55 -17.90 -1.67
C PRO A 180 2.20 -17.65 -3.13
N ALA A 181 2.52 -16.46 -3.59
CA ALA A 181 2.15 -16.06 -4.93
C ALA A 181 3.26 -16.47 -5.92
N GLU A 182 3.25 -17.74 -6.32
CA GLU A 182 4.00 -18.19 -7.50
C GLU A 182 3.16 -17.85 -8.74
N PRO A 183 3.67 -17.12 -9.76
CA PRO A 183 5.03 -17.22 -10.33
C PRO A 183 5.70 -15.87 -10.67
N TYR A 184 5.98 -14.98 -9.71
CA TYR A 184 6.70 -13.70 -9.97
C TYR A 184 7.78 -13.38 -8.93
N ALA A 185 8.27 -14.40 -8.23
CA ALA A 185 9.35 -14.25 -7.26
C ALA A 185 10.60 -13.58 -7.86
N ASP A 186 10.89 -13.88 -9.13
CA ASP A 186 11.97 -13.31 -9.94
C ASP A 186 11.91 -11.79 -10.13
N LEU A 187 10.75 -11.16 -9.92
CA LEU A 187 10.58 -9.71 -10.05
C LEU A 187 10.95 -8.95 -8.78
N TRP A 188 10.87 -9.59 -7.62
CA TRP A 188 11.13 -8.92 -6.34
C TRP A 188 12.54 -8.35 -6.22
N PRO A 189 13.64 -9.02 -6.64
CA PRO A 189 14.97 -8.44 -6.62
C PRO A 189 15.08 -7.10 -7.36
N ARG A 190 14.41 -7.01 -8.53
CA ARG A 190 14.38 -5.77 -9.34
C ARG A 190 13.57 -4.68 -8.66
N PHE A 191 12.41 -5.04 -8.11
CA PHE A 191 11.58 -4.11 -7.35
C PHE A 191 12.30 -3.58 -6.10
N TRP A 192 12.97 -4.44 -5.33
CA TRP A 192 13.72 -4.05 -4.14
C TRP A 192 14.87 -3.12 -4.47
N LEU A 193 15.60 -3.38 -5.55
CA LEU A 193 16.64 -2.47 -6.03
C LEU A 193 16.04 -1.09 -6.34
N ALA A 194 14.97 -1.04 -7.13
CA ALA A 194 14.32 0.23 -7.48
C ALA A 194 13.81 0.97 -6.24
N ALA A 195 13.24 0.26 -5.26
CA ALA A 195 12.79 0.83 -4.00
C ALA A 195 13.96 1.36 -3.14
N ALA A 196 15.09 0.65 -3.08
CA ALA A 196 16.28 1.07 -2.37
C ALA A 196 16.94 2.31 -3.02
N GLU A 197 17.00 2.35 -4.36
CA GLU A 197 17.44 3.54 -5.10
C GLU A 197 16.55 4.74 -4.80
N CYS A 198 15.23 4.55 -4.81
CA CYS A 198 14.29 5.60 -4.44
C CYS A 198 14.49 6.05 -2.99
N PHE A 199 14.63 5.12 -2.05
CA PHE A 199 14.86 5.42 -0.63
C PHE A 199 16.12 6.28 -0.42
N THR A 200 17.22 5.90 -1.08
CA THR A 200 18.51 6.60 -0.94
C THR A 200 18.52 7.98 -1.60
N ALA A 201 17.77 8.17 -2.68
CA ALA A 201 17.70 9.44 -3.41
C ALA A 201 16.57 10.38 -2.95
N CYS A 202 15.52 9.85 -2.29
CA CYS A 202 14.34 10.63 -1.92
C CYS A 202 14.70 11.69 -0.86
N PRO A 203 14.43 12.99 -1.07
CA PRO A 203 14.71 14.04 -0.09
C PRO A 203 13.66 14.15 1.02
N ASP A 204 12.43 13.70 0.76
CA ASP A 204 11.28 13.80 1.65
C ASP A 204 11.29 12.71 2.73
N GLY A 205 11.20 13.09 4.00
CA GLY A 205 11.29 12.17 5.13
C GLY A 205 10.11 11.20 5.24
N GLU A 206 8.89 11.67 4.99
CA GLU A 206 7.66 10.86 5.09
C GLU A 206 7.62 9.82 3.97
N VAL A 207 7.89 10.25 2.74
CA VAL A 207 7.98 9.35 1.58
C VAL A 207 9.12 8.35 1.77
N ARG A 208 10.26 8.79 2.31
CA ARG A 208 11.38 7.89 2.60
C ARG A 208 11.03 6.84 3.65
N ASP A 209 10.25 7.19 4.68
CA ASP A 209 9.79 6.21 5.69
C ASP A 209 8.86 5.15 5.09
N LEU A 210 7.99 5.53 4.13
CA LEU A 210 7.19 4.56 3.36
C LEU A 210 8.06 3.63 2.52
N LEU A 211 9.04 4.18 1.80
CA LEU A 211 9.99 3.41 0.99
C LEU A 211 10.84 2.46 1.84
N ALA A 212 11.10 2.78 3.11
CA ALA A 212 11.87 1.94 4.03
C ALA A 212 11.18 0.58 4.29
N LEU A 213 9.86 0.49 4.10
CA LEU A 213 9.13 -0.75 4.24
C LEU A 213 9.22 -1.63 2.97
N ALA A 214 9.80 -1.10 1.89
CA ALA A 214 9.66 -1.61 0.54
C ALA A 214 10.81 -2.50 0.03
N PHE A 215 11.82 -2.77 0.85
CA PHE A 215 12.88 -3.71 0.53
C PHE A 215 13.57 -4.21 1.80
N PRO A 216 14.12 -5.43 1.80
CA PRO A 216 14.97 -5.89 2.89
C PRO A 216 16.41 -5.38 2.74
N LEU A 217 17.11 -5.10 3.85
CA LEU A 217 18.56 -4.84 3.80
C LEU A 217 19.38 -6.11 3.57
N GLU A 218 18.82 -7.27 3.93
CA GLU A 218 19.47 -8.57 3.90
C GLU A 218 18.52 -9.58 3.26
N HIS A 219 18.87 -10.09 2.08
CA HIS A 219 18.17 -11.15 1.38
C HIS A 219 19.11 -11.85 0.39
N PRO A 220 19.09 -13.20 0.28
CA PRO A 220 19.98 -13.92 -0.63
C PRO A 220 19.75 -13.60 -2.11
N ASP A 221 18.51 -13.24 -2.47
CA ASP A 221 18.15 -12.97 -3.88
C ASP A 221 18.38 -11.52 -4.31
N HIS A 222 19.05 -10.70 -3.50
CA HIS A 222 19.43 -9.36 -3.96
C HIS A 222 20.32 -9.42 -5.19
N LEU A 223 20.07 -8.51 -6.14
CA LEU A 223 20.94 -8.36 -7.30
C LEU A 223 22.34 -7.88 -6.86
N PRO A 224 23.44 -8.34 -7.48
CA PRO A 224 24.79 -7.92 -7.10
C PRO A 224 24.98 -6.39 -7.11
N GLU A 225 24.37 -5.69 -8.06
CA GLU A 225 24.40 -4.23 -8.16
C GLU A 225 23.70 -3.49 -7.00
N ALA A 226 22.87 -4.19 -6.21
CA ALA A 226 22.18 -3.59 -5.06
C ALA A 226 23.12 -3.33 -3.89
N ALA A 227 24.27 -4.02 -3.80
CA ALA A 227 25.19 -3.93 -2.66
C ALA A 227 25.57 -2.49 -2.24
N PRO A 228 26.05 -1.59 -3.13
CA PRO A 228 26.36 -0.21 -2.75
C PRO A 228 25.11 0.57 -2.29
N VAL A 229 23.96 0.35 -2.94
CA VAL A 229 22.70 1.04 -2.61
C VAL A 229 22.20 0.60 -1.23
N LEU A 230 22.25 -0.70 -0.92
CA LEU A 230 21.84 -1.24 0.37
C LEU A 230 22.78 -0.80 1.52
N ALA A 231 24.08 -0.67 1.25
CA ALA A 231 25.02 -0.11 2.22
C ALA A 231 24.68 1.35 2.56
N GLU A 232 24.35 2.15 1.55
CA GLU A 232 23.91 3.53 1.74
C GLU A 232 22.56 3.61 2.45
N ALA A 233 21.60 2.78 2.06
CA ALA A 233 20.30 2.71 2.71
C ALA A 233 20.42 2.40 4.21
N ARG A 234 21.31 1.46 4.57
CA ARG A 234 21.61 1.15 5.98
C ARG A 234 22.22 2.35 6.71
N ARG A 235 23.13 3.09 6.07
CA ARG A 235 23.75 4.30 6.64
C ARG A 235 22.71 5.39 6.92
N ILE A 236 21.82 5.65 5.97
CA ILE A 236 20.72 6.61 6.12
C ILE A 236 19.80 6.16 7.27
N ALA A 237 19.34 4.90 7.25
CA ALA A 237 18.41 4.39 8.25
C ALA A 237 18.96 4.47 9.69
N ARG A 238 20.25 4.13 9.90
CA ARG A 238 20.90 4.31 11.21
C ARG A 238 20.93 5.76 11.66
N ARG A 239 21.28 6.67 10.75
CA ARG A 239 21.39 8.10 11.04
C ARG A 239 20.03 8.70 11.39
N THR A 240 19.00 8.38 10.62
CA THR A 240 17.63 8.86 10.85
C THR A 240 17.06 8.26 12.12
N ALA A 241 17.15 6.95 12.34
CA ALA A 241 16.64 6.30 13.55
C ALA A 241 17.29 6.82 14.84
N ALA A 242 18.54 7.29 14.77
CA ALA A 242 19.23 7.91 15.90
C ALA A 242 18.75 9.35 16.19
N ARG A 243 18.24 10.07 15.19
CA ARG A 243 17.80 11.48 15.29
C ARG A 243 16.30 11.62 15.52
N GLU A 244 15.52 10.69 14.95
CA GLU A 244 14.07 10.77 14.86
C GLU A 244 13.44 9.49 15.43
N PRO A 245 13.10 9.47 16.74
CA PRO A 245 12.43 8.32 17.36
C PRO A 245 11.05 8.01 16.75
N GLY A 246 10.48 8.88 15.93
CA GLY A 246 9.23 8.67 15.20
C GLY A 246 9.37 7.87 13.90
N ALA A 247 10.59 7.71 13.36
CA ALA A 247 10.85 7.07 12.06
C ALA A 247 10.69 5.53 12.12
N ALA A 248 9.44 5.07 12.17
CA ALA A 248 9.08 3.67 12.35
C ALA A 248 9.54 2.78 11.19
N GLY A 249 9.40 3.24 9.94
CA GLY A 249 9.86 2.52 8.76
C GLY A 249 11.36 2.25 8.77
N HIS A 250 12.17 3.25 9.12
CA HIS A 250 13.62 3.11 9.22
C HIS A 250 14.06 2.10 10.29
N ARG A 251 13.42 2.08 11.47
CA ARG A 251 13.70 1.07 12.50
C ARG A 251 13.32 -0.33 12.06
N ARG A 252 12.17 -0.46 11.40
CA ARG A 252 11.70 -1.72 10.83
C ARG A 252 12.65 -2.27 9.77
N LEU A 253 13.13 -1.39 8.87
CA LEU A 253 14.15 -1.73 7.88
C LEU A 253 15.43 -2.27 8.53
N LEU A 254 15.94 -1.60 9.57
CA LEU A 254 17.13 -2.04 10.32
C LEU A 254 16.91 -3.37 11.06
N ALA A 255 15.70 -3.64 11.51
CA ALA A 255 15.33 -4.90 12.16
C ALA A 255 15.07 -6.04 11.16
N GLY A 256 15.21 -5.81 9.85
CA GLY A 256 14.86 -6.78 8.81
C GLY A 256 13.34 -7.04 8.69
N SER A 257 12.52 -6.25 9.37
CA SER A 257 11.06 -6.35 9.35
C SER A 257 10.51 -5.44 8.25
N THR A 258 10.56 -5.91 7.00
CA THR A 258 9.92 -5.18 5.90
C THR A 258 8.40 -5.25 6.02
N GLY A 259 7.69 -4.39 5.27
CA GLY A 259 6.23 -4.49 5.15
C GLY A 259 5.79 -5.86 4.64
N TYR A 260 6.57 -6.50 3.78
CA TYR A 260 6.25 -7.78 3.15
C TYR A 260 6.50 -8.99 4.04
N GLY A 261 6.17 -8.86 5.33
CA GLY A 261 6.28 -9.91 6.33
C GLY A 261 5.86 -11.26 5.74
N ALA A 262 6.80 -12.20 5.73
CA ALA A 262 6.70 -13.57 5.20
C ALA A 262 6.99 -13.82 3.71
N ALA A 263 7.21 -12.83 2.84
CA ALA A 263 7.73 -13.08 1.48
C ALA A 263 9.15 -13.67 1.47
N LEU A 264 9.89 -13.52 2.58
CA LEU A 264 11.29 -13.92 2.75
C LEU A 264 11.48 -15.09 3.72
N GLN A 265 10.42 -15.66 4.29
CA GLN A 265 10.54 -16.83 5.20
C GLN A 265 10.64 -18.17 4.44
N GLY A 266 11.28 -18.15 3.27
CA GLY A 266 11.71 -19.34 2.55
C GLY A 266 12.97 -19.95 3.15
N ARG A 267 12.87 -20.41 4.42
CA ARG A 267 13.63 -21.48 5.12
C ARG A 267 14.04 -21.10 6.55
N PRO A 268 13.73 -21.95 7.55
CA PRO A 268 14.52 -22.02 8.77
C PRO A 268 15.84 -22.74 8.44
N GLY A 269 16.96 -22.02 8.41
CA GLY A 269 18.22 -22.59 8.92
C GLY A 269 18.14 -22.44 10.44
N ALA A 270 18.11 -23.47 11.29
CA ALA A 270 18.90 -24.70 11.21
C ALA A 270 20.31 -24.40 10.69
N ASP A 271 20.94 -23.37 11.27
CA ASP A 271 22.32 -23.42 11.77
C ASP A 271 22.63 -22.10 12.48
N ARG A 272 22.21 -22.04 13.75
CA ARG A 272 23.02 -21.36 14.75
C ARG A 272 24.26 -22.24 14.93
N ALA A 273 25.38 -21.83 14.37
CA ALA A 273 26.68 -22.27 14.87
C ALA A 273 26.94 -21.53 16.19
N ALA A 274 26.58 -22.18 17.30
CA ALA A 274 27.22 -22.10 18.63
C ALA A 274 26.64 -23.22 19.50
#